data_AF-A0A377W2Q6-F1
#
_entry.id   AF-A0A377W2Q6-F1
#
_cell.length_a   1.000
_cell.length_b   1.000
_cell.length_c   1.000
_cell.angle_alpha   90.00
_cell.angle_beta   90.00
_cell.angle_gamma   90.00
#
_symmetry.space_group_name_H-M   'P 1'
#
loop_
_entity.id
_entity.type
_entity.pdbx_description
1 polymer ?
#
loop_
_entity_poly.entity_id
_entity_poly.type
_entity_poly.pdbx_seq_one_letter_code
_entity_poly.pdbx_strand_id
1 'polypeptide(L)' 'MSQPVITLWSDADFFSPYVMSVYVALQEKSLPFTLKTVDLKPRRTSAGGLDRLCRHPSRTAAGG' A
#
# COMPACT_ATOMS: atom_id res chain seq x y z
N MET A 1 -30.99 -3.46 19.76
CA MET A 1 -29.83 -4.20 19.20
C MET A 1 -28.73 -3.20 18.89
N SER A 2 -27.50 -3.47 19.30
CA SER A 2 -26.33 -2.62 19.03
C SER A 2 -25.92 -2.75 17.57
N GLN A 3 -25.93 -1.64 16.83
CA GLN A 3 -25.45 -1.64 15.44
C GLN A 3 -23.92 -1.75 15.43
N PRO A 4 -23.32 -2.55 14.53
CA PRO A 4 -21.87 -2.63 14.42
C PRO A 4 -21.31 -1.29 13.92
N VAL A 5 -20.33 -0.75 14.65
CA VAL A 5 -19.66 0.49 14.30
C VAL A 5 -18.64 0.22 13.19
N ILE A 6 -18.84 0.80 12.01
CA ILE A 6 -17.92 0.67 10.88
C ILE A 6 -16.87 1.79 10.97
N THR A 7 -15.58 1.43 10.96
CA THR A 7 -14.48 2.40 10.86
C THR A 7 -13.73 2.18 9.55
N LEU A 8 -13.72 3.18 8.68
CA LEU A 8 -12.97 3.19 7.44
C LEU A 8 -11.61 3.85 7.68
N TRP A 9 -10.53 3.13 7.40
CA TRP A 9 -9.16 3.64 7.51
C TRP A 9 -8.66 4.07 6.13
N SER A 10 -8.24 5.32 6.01
CA SER A 10 -7.64 5.90 4.82
C SER A 10 -6.17 6.24 5.06
N ASP A 11 -5.36 6.30 4.01
CA ASP A 11 -4.06 6.94 4.14
C ASP A 11 -4.23 8.45 4.41
N ALA A 12 -3.21 9.10 4.96
CA ALA A 12 -3.27 10.53 5.28
C ALA A 12 -3.52 11.43 4.06
N ASP A 13 -3.17 10.98 2.87
CA ASP A 13 -3.28 11.74 1.63
C ASP A 13 -4.54 11.38 0.81
N PHE A 14 -5.39 10.48 1.33
CA PHE A 14 -6.62 10.00 0.69
C PHE A 14 -6.41 9.44 -0.74
N PHE A 15 -5.24 8.90 -1.06
CA PHE A 15 -4.91 8.45 -2.42
C PHE A 15 -5.27 7.00 -2.72
N SER A 16 -5.73 6.22 -1.75
CA SER A 16 -6.06 4.81 -2.00
C SER A 16 -7.36 4.63 -2.82
N PRO A 17 -7.30 4.08 -4.05
CA PRO A 17 -8.49 3.83 -4.86
C PRO A 17 -9.44 2.80 -4.22
N TYR A 18 -8.91 1.91 -3.38
CA TYR A 18 -9.71 0.96 -2.62
C TYR A 18 -10.54 1.65 -1.53
N VAL A 19 -9.96 2.62 -0.82
CA VAL A 19 -10.66 3.37 0.23
C VAL A 19 -11.78 4.22 -0.38
N MET A 20 -11.54 4.84 -1.54
CA MET A 20 -12.57 5.56 -2.27
C MET A 20 -13.75 4.66 -2.66
N SER A 21 -13.48 3.45 -3.17
CA SER A 21 -14.54 2.50 -3.53
C SER A 21 -15.41 2.12 -2.33
N VAL A 22 -14.79 1.84 -1.17
CA VAL A 22 -15.52 1.51 0.07
C VAL A 22 -16.32 2.71 0.59
N TYR A 23 -15.72 3.91 0.56
CA TYR A 23 -16.41 5.15 0.96
C TYR A 23 -17.70 5.35 0.17
N VAL A 24 -17.63 5.24 -1.16
CA VAL A 24 -18.82 5.37 -2.03
C VAL A 24 -19.84 4.29 -1.69
N ALA A 25 -19.42 3.03 -1.53
CA ALA A 25 -20.34 1.94 -1.19
C ALA A 25 -21.06 2.15 0.16
N LEU A 26 -20.39 2.70 1.17
CA LEU A 26 -20.99 3.01 2.48
C LEU A 26 -21.95 4.20 2.38
N GLN A 27 -21.58 5.22 1.61
CA GLN A 27 -22.38 6.41 1.38
C GLN A 27 -23.69 6.07 0.63
N GLU A 28 -23.62 5.31 -0.47
CA GLU A 28 -24.78 4.89 -1.27
C GLU A 28 -25.74 4.02 -0.44
N LYS A 29 -25.21 3.24 0.51
CA LYS A 29 -26.01 2.40 1.42
C LYS A 29 -26.51 3.14 2.65
N SER A 30 -26.20 4.44 2.80
CA SER A 30 -26.55 5.25 3.97
C SER A 30 -26.16 4.59 5.31
N LEU A 31 -25.03 3.88 5.33
CA LEU A 31 -24.55 3.21 6.54
C LEU A 31 -23.76 4.20 7.40
N PRO A 32 -23.98 4.24 8.72
CA PRO A 32 -23.16 5.07 9.60
C PRO A 32 -21.74 4.49 9.68
N PHE A 33 -20.73 5.33 9.43
CA PHE A 33 -19.32 4.96 9.59
C PHE A 33 -18.48 6.14 10.07
N THR A 34 -17.29 5.84 10.59
CA THR A 34 -16.27 6.85 10.96
C THR A 34 -15.07 6.71 10.04
N LEU A 35 -14.58 7.83 9.50
CA LEU A 35 -13.37 7.88 8.68
C LEU A 35 -12.17 8.24 9.57
N LYS A 36 -11.11 7.43 9.51
CA LYS A 36 -9.84 7.67 10.20
C LYS A 36 -8.69 7.64 9.21
N THR A 37 -7.77 8.60 9.32
CA THR A 37 -6.55 8.62 8.50
C THR A 37 -5.38 7.99 9.26
N VAL A 38 -4.57 7.22 8.55
CA VAL A 38 -3.30 6.67 9.04
C VAL A 38 -2.16 7.24 8.21
N ASP A 39 -1.18 7.84 8.88
CA ASP A 39 0.03 8.35 8.24
C ASP A 39 0.96 7.16 7.94
N LEU A 40 0.93 6.71 6.68
CA LEU A 40 1.82 5.67 6.15
C LEU A 40 3.14 6.32 5.71
N LYS A 41 3.83 6.98 6.65
CA LYS A 41 5.18 7.51 6.39
C LYS A 41 6.01 6.43 5.70
N PRO A 42 6.60 6.71 4.51
CA PRO A 42 7.39 5.73 3.81
C PRO A 42 8.57 5.34 4.72
N ARG A 43 8.51 4.12 5.24
CA ARG A 43 9.68 3.50 5.89
C ARG A 43 10.69 3.31 4.77
N ARG A 44 11.64 4.25 4.64
CA ARG A 44 12.84 4.08 3.82
C ARG A 44 13.58 2.88 4.39
N THR A 45 13.29 1.68 3.87
CA THR A 45 14.18 0.55 4.00
C THR A 45 15.45 0.96 3.26
N SER A 46 16.53 1.18 4.03
CA SER A 46 17.85 1.50 3.50
C SER A 46 18.19 0.53 2.37
N ALA A 47 18.42 1.11 1.19
CA ALA A 47 18.86 0.41 0.01
C ALA A 47 20.14 -0.37 0.33
N GLY A 48 20.08 -1.70 0.19
CA GLY A 48 21.25 -2.55 0.40
C GLY A 48 20.87 -4.02 0.34
N GLY A 49 20.55 -4.53 -0.85
CA GLY A 49 20.32 -5.96 -0.99
C GLY A 49 19.86 -6.50 -2.34
N LEU A 50 19.46 -5.66 -3.30
CA LEU A 50 18.96 -6.15 -4.61
C LEU A 50 19.96 -6.05 -5.77
N ASP A 51 21.26 -5.85 -5.50
CA ASP A 51 22.31 -5.90 -6.54
C ASP A 51 23.07 -7.26 -6.59
N ARG A 52 22.57 -8.28 -5.88
CA ARG A 52 23.25 -9.60 -5.78
C ARG A 52 22.54 -10.79 -6.41
N LEU A 53 21.42 -10.58 -7.09
CA LEU A 53 20.66 -11.70 -7.70
C LEU A 53 20.86 -11.85 -9.22
N CYS A 54 21.48 -10.89 -9.92
CA CYS A 54 21.64 -10.96 -11.38
C CYS A 54 23.11 -10.97 -11.87
N ARG A 55 24.12 -11.00 -10.99
CA ARG A 55 25.52 -11.13 -11.43
C ARG A 55 25.85 -12.59 -11.79
N HIS A 56 25.44 -12.99 -12.98
CA HIS A 56 25.98 -14.19 -13.64
C HIS A 56 27.50 -14.05 -13.84
N PRO A 57 28.33 -15.00 -13.39
CA PRO A 57 29.75 -15.01 -13.68
C PRO A 57 29.99 -15.86 -14.93
N SER A 58 30.04 -15.26 -16.12
CA SER A 58 30.71 -15.88 -17.28
C SER A 58 30.78 -14.94 -18.49
N ARG A 59 31.64 -13.92 -18.39
CA ARG A 59 32.25 -13.34 -19.59
C ARG A 59 33.74 -13.08 -19.32
N THR A 60 34.53 -14.14 -19.46
CA THR A 60 35.99 -14.11 -19.66
C THR A 60 36.21 -14.91 -20.95
N ALA A 61 36.30 -14.29 -22.12
CA ALA A 61 37.49 -13.67 -22.74
C ALA A 61 38.46 -14.70 -23.37
N ALA A 62 39.05 -14.30 -24.50
CA ALA A 62 40.06 -14.94 -25.36
C ALA A 62 39.48 -15.91 -26.43
N GLY A 63 39.71 -15.74 -27.74
CA GLY A 63 40.87 -15.16 -28.42
C GLY A 63 41.88 -16.26 -28.70
N GLY A 64 41.92 -16.74 -29.95
CA GLY A 64 42.79 -17.81 -30.44
C GLY A 64 42.37 -18.25 -31.84
#